data_AF-A0A1C6DXE2-F1
#
_entry.id   AF-A0A1C6DXE2-F1
#
_cell.length_a   1.000
_cell.length_b   1.000
_cell.length_c   1.000
_cell.angle_alpha   90.00
_cell.angle_beta   90.00
_cell.angle_gamma   90.00
#
_symmetry.space_group_name_H-M   'P 1'
#
loop_
_entity.id
_entity.type
_entity.pdbx_description
1 polymer ?
#
loop_
_entity_poly.entity_id
_entity_poly.type
_entity_poly.pdbx_seq_one_letter_code
_entity_poly.pdbx_strand_id
1 'polypeptide(L)'
;MAHVLSVKDGRNVAVFGIRDILDIVGDCAGNDIRHYLEEHLADIGEMEAEFELADKEHEKELERQGEHQRSVLSDIKEEAETLEELLHAQRLDRKKLQKAADNIWRICSREL
;
A
#
# COMPACT_ATOMS: atom_id res chain seq x y z
N MET A 1 -16.08 2.43 -22.44
CA MET A 1 -16.71 1.59 -23.48
C MET A 1 -18.19 1.93 -23.49
N ALA A 2 -18.84 2.02 -24.66
CA ALA A 2 -20.25 2.39 -24.72
C ALA A 2 -21.15 1.19 -24.38
N HIS A 3 -22.15 1.42 -23.53
CA HIS A 3 -23.21 0.46 -23.21
C HIS A 3 -24.52 0.93 -23.84
N VAL A 4 -25.36 0.02 -24.32
CA VAL A 4 -26.69 0.36 -24.83
C VAL A 4 -27.71 -0.11 -23.82
N LEU A 5 -28.53 0.82 -23.32
CA LEU A 5 -29.61 0.53 -22.37
C LEU A 5 -30.97 0.76 -23.01
N SER A 6 -31.91 -0.13 -22.71
CA SER A 6 -33.31 0.05 -23.05
C SER A 6 -34.04 0.71 -21.89
N VAL A 7 -34.64 1.87 -22.17
CA VAL A 7 -35.41 2.66 -21.23
C VAL A 7 -36.88 2.21 -21.26
N LYS A 8 -37.63 2.44 -20.17
CA LYS A 8 -39.03 1.99 -20.02
C LYS A 8 -39.98 2.45 -21.14
N ASP A 9 -39.68 3.56 -21.78
CA ASP A 9 -40.43 4.08 -22.93
C ASP A 9 -40.09 3.39 -24.27
N GLY A 10 -39.25 2.36 -24.24
CA GLY A 10 -38.85 1.57 -25.40
C GLY A 10 -37.69 2.16 -26.21
N ARG A 11 -37.15 3.33 -25.82
CA ARG A 11 -35.97 3.91 -26.47
C ARG A 11 -34.71 3.18 -26.04
N ASN A 12 -33.79 3.02 -26.98
CA ASN A 12 -32.42 2.56 -26.71
C ASN A 12 -31.49 3.77 -26.64
N VAL A 13 -30.73 3.88 -25.56
CA VAL A 13 -29.82 5.00 -25.32
C VAL A 13 -28.40 4.46 -25.17
N ALA A 14 -27.46 5.10 -25.86
CA ALA A 14 -26.04 4.82 -25.70
C ALA A 14 -25.51 5.59 -24.49
N VAL A 15 -24.81 4.89 -23.61
CA VAL A 15 -24.26 5.38 -22.35
C VAL A 15 -22.76 5.18 -22.39
N PHE A 16 -22.02 6.26 -22.15
CA PHE A 16 -20.56 6.30 -22.12
C PHE A 16 -20.01 6.43 -20.70
N GLY A 17 -20.84 6.87 -19.75
CA GLY A 17 -20.50 6.92 -18.34
C GLY A 17 -21.69 7.20 -17.43
N ILE A 18 -21.40 7.31 -16.13
CA ILE A 18 -22.42 7.46 -15.09
C ILE A 18 -23.25 8.74 -15.23
N ARG A 19 -22.68 9.82 -15.81
CA ARG A 19 -23.42 11.07 -16.07
C ARG A 19 -24.56 10.85 -17.07
N ASP A 20 -24.34 10.05 -18.10
CA ASP A 20 -25.40 9.74 -19.08
C ASP A 20 -26.53 8.94 -18.40
N ILE A 21 -26.20 8.07 -17.43
CA ILE A 21 -27.20 7.36 -16.61
C ILE A 21 -28.01 8.34 -15.76
N LEU A 22 -27.33 9.26 -15.07
CA LEU A 22 -27.98 10.25 -14.20
C LEU A 22 -28.92 11.16 -14.99
N ASP A 23 -28.53 11.56 -16.20
CA ASP A 23 -29.39 12.33 -17.10
C ASP A 23 -30.61 11.51 -17.54
N ILE A 24 -30.44 10.24 -17.92
CA ILE A 24 -31.56 9.33 -18.22
C ILE A 24 -32.49 9.16 -17.01
N VAL A 25 -31.94 9.00 -15.80
CA VAL A 25 -32.72 8.90 -14.56
C VAL A 25 -33.50 10.19 -14.31
N GLY A 26 -32.88 11.36 -14.53
CA GLY A 26 -33.57 12.65 -14.45
C GLY A 26 -34.77 12.71 -15.40
N ASP A 27 -34.57 12.30 -16.65
CA ASP A 27 -35.60 12.30 -17.69
C ASP A 27 -36.72 11.30 -17.42
N CYS A 28 -36.42 10.14 -16.82
CA CYS A 28 -37.36 9.02 -16.70
C CYS A 28 -38.02 8.88 -15.32
N ALA A 29 -37.31 9.28 -14.27
CA ALA A 29 -37.69 9.08 -12.88
C ALA A 29 -37.72 10.40 -12.08
N GLY A 30 -37.24 11.50 -12.66
CA GLY A 30 -37.26 12.84 -12.07
C GLY A 30 -35.95 13.22 -11.38
N ASN A 31 -35.77 14.53 -11.20
CA ASN A 31 -34.54 15.10 -10.65
C ASN A 31 -34.28 14.75 -9.19
N ASP A 32 -35.30 14.47 -8.38
CA ASP A 32 -35.11 14.10 -6.98
C ASP A 32 -34.36 12.76 -6.86
N ILE A 33 -34.74 11.77 -7.68
CA ILE A 33 -34.08 10.46 -7.72
C ILE A 33 -32.68 10.60 -8.31
N ARG A 34 -32.51 11.39 -9.36
CA ARG A 34 -31.19 11.71 -9.92
C ARG A 34 -30.27 12.31 -8.87
N HIS A 35 -30.73 13.30 -8.13
CA HIS A 35 -29.93 14.01 -7.14
C HIS A 35 -29.52 13.09 -5.98
N TYR A 36 -30.45 12.26 -5.50
CA TYR A 36 -30.16 11.25 -4.48
C TYR A 36 -29.06 10.26 -4.94
N LEU A 37 -29.09 9.83 -6.21
CA LEU A 37 -28.04 8.97 -6.77
C LEU A 37 -26.72 9.73 -6.97
N GLU A 38 -26.77 11.00 -7.36
CA GLU A 38 -25.57 11.86 -7.48
C GLU A 38 -24.86 12.03 -6.14
N GLU A 39 -25.59 12.28 -5.05
CA GLU A 39 -25.05 12.39 -3.69
C GLU A 39 -24.36 11.09 -3.27
N HIS A 40 -25.02 9.94 -3.44
CA HIS A 40 -24.42 8.65 -3.10
C HIS A 40 -23.21 8.28 -3.97
N LEU A 41 -23.19 8.67 -5.24
CA LEU A 41 -22.02 8.48 -6.08
C LEU A 41 -20.86 9.37 -5.64
N ALA A 42 -21.14 10.57 -5.13
CA ALA A 42 -20.13 11.43 -4.53
C ALA A 42 -19.57 10.79 -3.25
N ASP A 43 -20.42 10.27 -2.36
CA ASP A 43 -19.99 9.56 -1.15
C ASP A 43 -19.07 8.36 -1.49
N ILE A 44 -19.42 7.58 -2.52
CA ILE A 44 -18.59 6.47 -2.99
C ILE A 44 -17.26 6.98 -3.52
N GLY A 45 -17.26 8.06 -4.30
CA GLY A 45 -16.04 8.66 -4.82
C GLY A 45 -15.11 9.20 -3.72
N GLU A 46 -15.67 9.79 -2.66
CA GLU A 46 -14.92 10.22 -1.49
C GLU A 46 -14.32 9.02 -0.75
N MET A 47 -15.12 7.96 -0.54
CA MET A 47 -14.64 6.72 0.07
C MET A 47 -13.51 6.06 -0.74
N GLU A 48 -13.65 5.97 -2.07
CA GLU A 48 -12.59 5.45 -2.96
C GLU A 48 -11.30 6.26 -2.84
N ALA A 49 -11.40 7.60 -2.75
CA ALA A 49 -10.24 8.46 -2.57
C ALA A 49 -9.56 8.26 -1.20
N GLU A 50 -10.35 8.07 -0.13
CA GLU A 50 -9.82 7.72 1.19
C GLU A 50 -9.10 6.37 1.19
N PHE A 51 -9.67 5.35 0.52
CA PHE A 51 -9.02 4.05 0.34
C PHE A 51 -7.72 4.16 -0.44
N GLU A 52 -7.70 4.91 -1.55
CA GLU A 52 -6.48 5.10 -2.35
C GLU A 52 -5.37 5.80 -1.53
N LEU A 53 -5.75 6.75 -0.67
CA LEU A 53 -4.81 7.39 0.24
C LEU A 53 -4.26 6.40 1.28
N ALA A 54 -5.14 5.60 1.90
CA ALA A 54 -4.76 4.60 2.87
C ALA A 54 -3.82 3.54 2.27
N ASP A 55 -4.11 3.09 1.05
CA ASP A 55 -3.25 2.14 0.32
C ASP A 55 -1.87 2.74 0.05
N LYS A 56 -1.80 4.00 -0.39
CA LYS A 56 -0.51 4.69 -0.59
C LYS A 56 0.29 4.86 0.70
N GLU A 57 -0.38 5.13 1.82
CA GLU A 57 0.28 5.20 3.13
C GLU A 57 0.76 3.82 3.58
N HIS A 58 -0.03 2.79 3.35
CA HIS A 58 0.34 1.41 3.65
C HIS A 58 1.56 0.96 2.84
N GLU A 59 1.59 1.24 1.54
CA GLU A 59 2.74 0.95 0.67
C GLU A 59 4.02 1.64 1.16
N LYS A 60 3.93 2.92 1.54
CA LYS A 60 5.07 3.66 2.11
C LYS A 60 5.56 3.05 3.41
N GLU A 61 4.66 2.63 4.30
CA GLU A 61 5.06 1.99 5.55
C GLU A 61 5.73 0.64 5.30
N LEU A 62 5.23 -0.16 4.35
CA LEU A 62 5.88 -1.41 3.94
C LEU A 62 7.28 -1.16 3.36
N GLU A 63 7.45 -0.12 2.54
CA GLU A 63 8.76 0.28 2.02
C GLU A 63 9.71 0.65 3.15
N ARG A 64 9.26 1.47 4.10
CA ARG A 64 10.04 1.90 5.27
C ARG A 64 10.44 0.73 6.15
N GLN A 65 9.52 -0.21 6.40
CA GLN A 65 9.81 -1.46 7.12
C GLN A 65 10.84 -2.31 6.37
N GLY A 66 10.71 -2.42 5.05
CA GLY A 66 11.67 -3.12 4.21
C GLY A 66 13.06 -2.49 4.24
N GLU A 67 13.15 -1.16 4.19
CA GLU A 67 14.40 -0.41 4.34
C GLU A 67 15.03 -0.64 5.72
N HIS A 68 14.24 -0.53 6.79
CA HIS A 68 14.68 -0.78 8.15
C HIS A 68 15.23 -2.22 8.31
N GLN A 69 14.49 -3.23 7.85
CA GLN A 69 14.93 -4.62 7.88
C GLN A 69 16.24 -4.83 7.08
N ARG A 70 16.36 -4.22 5.89
CA ARG A 70 17.60 -4.27 5.11
C ARG A 70 18.78 -3.66 5.86
N SER A 71 18.57 -2.53 6.54
CA SER A 71 19.60 -1.88 7.35
C SER A 71 20.05 -2.78 8.49
N VAL A 72 19.11 -3.34 9.26
CA VAL A 72 19.40 -4.28 10.35
C VAL A 72 20.20 -5.48 9.87
N LEU A 73 19.78 -6.10 8.76
CA LEU A 73 20.49 -7.23 8.18
C LEU A 73 21.89 -6.86 7.68
N SER A 74 22.07 -5.64 7.16
CA SER A 74 23.38 -5.12 6.79
C SER A 74 24.29 -4.99 8.01
N ASP A 75 23.80 -4.42 9.11
CA ASP A 75 24.57 -4.27 10.35
C ASP A 75 24.98 -5.64 10.92
N ILE A 76 24.08 -6.62 10.90
CA ILE A 76 24.38 -8.00 11.32
C ILE A 76 25.44 -8.62 10.40
N LYS A 77 25.33 -8.41 9.08
CA LYS A 77 26.26 -8.93 8.09
C LYS A 77 27.67 -8.38 8.31
N GLU A 78 27.82 -7.08 8.58
CA GLU A 78 29.12 -6.46 8.84
C GLU A 78 29.81 -7.04 10.09
N GLU A 79 29.06 -7.25 11.18
CA GLU A 79 29.61 -7.87 12.39
C GLU A 79 29.93 -9.36 12.17
N ALA A 80 29.16 -10.06 11.33
CA ALA A 80 29.45 -11.45 10.94
C ALA A 80 30.70 -11.57 10.05
N GLU A 81 30.90 -10.65 9.10
CA GLU A 81 32.13 -10.55 8.30
C GLU A 81 33.34 -10.25 9.21
N THR A 82 33.16 -9.36 10.19
CA THR A 82 34.19 -9.10 11.21
C THR A 82 34.55 -10.36 12.01
N LEU A 83 33.56 -11.19 12.38
CA LEU A 83 33.82 -12.47 13.03
C LEU A 83 34.61 -13.42 12.13
N GLU A 84 34.23 -13.53 10.85
CA GLU A 84 34.92 -14.37 9.87
C GLU A 84 36.40 -13.96 9.75
N GLU A 85 36.69 -12.66 9.60
CA GLU A 85 38.07 -12.15 9.55
C GLU A 85 38.86 -12.49 10.82
N LEU A 86 38.25 -12.32 12.00
CA LEU A 86 38.89 -12.61 13.29
C LEU A 86 39.15 -14.10 13.49
N LEU A 87 38.30 -14.98 12.95
CA LEU A 87 38.46 -16.43 13.02
C LEU A 87 39.57 -16.92 12.07
N HIS A 88 39.73 -16.28 10.92
CA HIS A 88 40.80 -16.58 9.96
C HIS A 88 42.15 -15.95 10.30
N ALA A 89 42.20 -15.06 11.29
CA ALA A 89 43.45 -14.46 11.75
C ALA A 89 44.42 -15.50 12.32
N GLN A 90 45.73 -15.30 12.07
CA GLN A 90 46.80 -16.20 12.54
C GLN A 90 46.81 -16.39 14.08
N ARG A 91 46.33 -15.39 14.83
CA ARG A 91 46.17 -15.46 16.28
C ARG A 91 44.77 -14.99 16.66
N LEU A 92 44.05 -15.83 17.39
CA LEU A 92 42.69 -15.54 17.83
C LEU A 92 42.67 -14.47 18.92
N ASP A 93 41.92 -13.40 18.68
CA ASP A 93 41.58 -12.38 19.68
C ASP A 93 40.17 -12.63 20.23
N ARG A 94 40.11 -13.35 21.36
CA ARG A 94 38.85 -13.72 22.02
C ARG A 94 38.03 -12.51 22.46
N LYS A 95 38.66 -11.38 22.80
CA LYS A 95 37.94 -10.19 23.23
C LYS A 95 37.21 -9.55 22.06
N LYS A 96 37.86 -9.47 20.89
CA LYS A 96 37.23 -8.95 19.67
C LYS A 96 36.12 -9.87 19.17
N LEU A 97 36.34 -11.18 19.20
CA LEU A 97 35.31 -12.17 18.85
C LEU A 97 34.07 -12.03 19.75
N GLN A 98 34.25 -11.95 21.07
CA GLN A 98 33.13 -11.75 21.99
C GLN A 98 32.39 -10.44 21.69
N LYS A 99 33.12 -9.35 21.45
CA LYS A 99 32.52 -8.05 21.16
C LYS A 99 31.64 -8.08 19.90
N ALA A 100 32.10 -8.69 18.82
CA ALA A 100 31.32 -8.78 17.58
C ALA A 100 30.07 -9.67 17.77
N ALA A 101 30.18 -10.77 18.52
CA ALA A 101 29.02 -11.58 18.90
C ALA A 101 28.01 -10.81 19.77
N ASP A 102 28.49 -10.04 20.76
CA ASP A 102 27.65 -9.20 21.61
C ASP A 102 26.94 -8.10 20.80
N ASN A 103 27.61 -7.53 19.79
CA ASN A 103 27.03 -6.55 18.88
C ASN A 103 25.86 -7.15 18.09
N ILE A 104 26.06 -8.33 17.47
CA ILE A 104 24.99 -9.05 16.75
C ILE A 104 23.81 -9.32 17.70
N TRP A 105 24.09 -9.85 18.89
CA TRP A 105 23.04 -10.12 19.88
C TRP A 105 22.26 -8.86 20.26
N ARG A 106 22.95 -7.73 20.43
CA ARG A 106 22.33 -6.45 20.73
C ARG A 106 21.48 -5.92 19.56
N ILE A 107 21.92 -6.09 18.31
CA ILE A 107 21.12 -5.71 17.14
C ILE A 107 19.83 -6.55 17.11
N CYS A 108 19.94 -7.88 17.18
CA CYS A 108 18.78 -8.77 17.19
C CYS A 108 17.82 -8.48 18.36
N SER A 109 18.35 -8.18 19.55
CA SER A 109 17.52 -7.91 20.74
C SER A 109 16.78 -6.57 20.69
N ARG A 110 17.12 -5.67 19.75
CA ARG A 110 16.38 -4.42 19.54
C ARG A 110 15.23 -4.59 18.55
N GLU A 111 15.26 -5.66 17.77
CA GLU A 111 14.31 -5.96 16.69
C GLU A 111 13.25 -7.01 17.07
N LEU A 112 13.49 -7.74 18.18
CA LEU A 112 12.59 -8.74 18.76
C LEU A 112 11.82 -8.17 19.96
#